data_AF-A0A3C0HFT9-F1
#
_entry.id   AF-A0A3C0HFT9-F1
#
_cell.length_a   1.000
_cell.length_b   1.000
_cell.length_c   1.000
_cell.angle_alpha   90.00
_cell.angle_beta   90.00
_cell.angle_gamma   90.00
#
_symmetry.space_group_name_H-M   'P 1'
#
loop_
_entity.id
_entity.type
_entity.pdbx_description
1 polymer ?
#
loop_
_entity_poly.entity_id
_entity_poly.type
_entity_poly.pdbx_seq_one_letter_code
_entity_poly.pdbx_strand_id
1 'polypeptide(L)'
;IADKLAEAGTCGALWADWWGFKAEAFDAVQENILIVDRAAGGKGCAIVHSDSPEGIQRMNQEAGKVIGVGRRVGIEITPEHAVRWITGNAARAIGIDDQVGTLERGKMADVVLWNQNPFSVYAKAEKVWIDGALMFDRNDPALQPVSDFTLGQEPL
;
A
#
# COMPACT_ATOMS: atom_id res chain seq x y z
N ILE A 1 20.13 -5.56 9.03
CA ILE A 1 19.28 -6.68 9.50
C ILE A 1 18.37 -7.27 8.43
N ALA A 2 18.31 -6.69 7.22
CA ALA A 2 17.38 -7.15 6.18
C ALA A 2 17.59 -8.62 5.79
N ASP A 3 18.86 -9.05 5.74
CA ASP A 3 19.31 -10.44 5.63
C ASP A 3 18.66 -11.35 6.68
N LYS A 4 18.76 -10.97 7.96
CA LYS A 4 18.18 -11.73 9.09
C LYS A 4 16.65 -11.78 9.03
N LEU A 5 16.01 -10.68 8.63
CA LEU A 5 14.56 -10.62 8.47
C LEU A 5 14.09 -11.58 7.36
N ALA A 6 14.80 -11.61 6.23
CA ALA A 6 14.51 -12.51 5.14
C ALA A 6 14.69 -13.99 5.54
N GLU A 7 15.78 -14.31 6.25
CA GLU A 7 16.04 -15.66 6.77
C GLU A 7 14.96 -16.13 7.77
N ALA A 8 14.49 -15.23 8.63
CA ALA A 8 13.42 -15.49 9.59
C ALA A 8 12.01 -15.46 8.96
N GLY A 9 11.89 -15.15 7.66
CA GLY A 9 10.61 -14.98 6.99
C GLY A 9 9.76 -13.82 7.53
N THR A 10 10.38 -12.86 8.22
CA THR A 10 9.72 -11.74 8.91
C THR A 10 9.61 -10.52 7.99
N CYS A 11 8.42 -9.92 7.95
CA CYS A 11 8.18 -8.70 7.18
C CYS A 11 8.61 -7.44 7.95
N GLY A 12 9.20 -6.47 7.24
CA GLY A 12 9.56 -5.16 7.79
C GLY A 12 8.54 -4.09 7.40
N ALA A 13 7.93 -3.46 8.41
CA ALA A 13 7.10 -2.26 8.25
C ALA A 13 7.97 -1.01 8.11
N LEU A 14 7.85 -0.33 6.97
CA LEU A 14 8.77 0.72 6.56
C LEU A 14 8.01 1.90 6.00
N TRP A 15 8.64 3.07 6.11
CA TRP A 15 8.14 4.33 5.58
C TRP A 15 8.92 4.73 4.34
N ALA A 16 8.21 5.21 3.32
CA ALA A 16 8.84 5.64 2.06
C ALA A 16 9.67 6.91 2.24
N ASP A 17 9.13 7.90 2.95
CA ASP A 17 9.80 9.19 3.18
C ASP A 17 9.37 9.88 4.50
N TRP A 18 8.73 9.16 5.42
CA TRP A 18 8.40 9.73 6.73
C TRP A 18 9.58 9.56 7.70
N TRP A 19 10.18 10.67 8.11
CA TRP A 19 11.37 10.71 8.97
C TRP A 19 11.34 11.93 9.90
N GLY A 20 12.27 11.99 10.85
CA GLY A 20 12.43 13.13 11.76
C GLY A 20 11.36 13.28 12.86
N PHE A 21 10.41 12.35 12.95
CA PHE A 21 9.37 12.33 13.99
C PHE A 21 9.87 11.75 15.33
N LYS A 22 11.00 11.04 15.32
CA LYS A 22 11.71 10.46 16.48
C LYS A 22 13.22 10.47 16.23
N ALA A 23 14.02 10.34 17.29
CA ALA A 23 15.48 10.30 17.19
C ALA A 23 15.96 9.11 16.33
N GLU A 24 15.30 7.96 16.46
CA GLU A 24 15.58 6.73 15.70
C GLU A 24 15.27 6.86 14.21
N ALA A 25 14.39 7.79 13.85
CA ALA A 25 13.97 8.06 12.47
C ALA A 25 14.64 9.30 11.87
N PHE A 26 15.62 9.90 12.55
CA PHE A 26 16.23 11.14 12.09
C PHE A 26 17.16 10.94 10.88
N ASP A 27 17.84 9.79 10.81
CA ASP A 27 18.76 9.41 9.73
C ASP A 27 18.10 8.38 8.80
N ALA A 28 16.91 8.70 8.30
CA ALA A 28 16.16 7.77 7.48
C ALA A 28 16.80 7.57 6.10
N VAL A 29 16.84 6.31 5.66
CA VAL A 29 17.34 5.90 4.34
C VAL A 29 16.14 5.72 3.41
N GLN A 30 16.05 6.51 2.34
CA GLN A 30 14.93 6.44 1.39
C GLN A 30 14.86 5.11 0.64
N GLU A 31 15.99 4.42 0.51
CA GLU A 31 16.13 3.10 -0.12
C GLU A 31 15.76 1.95 0.83
N ASN A 32 15.31 2.21 2.08
CA ASN A 32 15.07 1.18 3.09
C ASN A 32 14.18 0.01 2.60
N ILE A 33 13.09 0.31 1.88
CA ILE A 33 12.14 -0.66 1.34
C ILE A 33 12.81 -1.50 0.26
N LEU A 34 13.62 -0.88 -0.61
CA LEU A 34 14.38 -1.60 -1.64
C LEU A 34 15.43 -2.53 -1.02
N ILE A 35 16.11 -2.07 0.03
CA ILE A 35 17.12 -2.86 0.75
C ILE A 35 16.47 -4.09 1.38
N VAL A 36 15.32 -3.92 2.04
CA VAL A 36 14.59 -5.03 2.67
C VAL A 36 13.99 -5.96 1.63
N ASP A 37 13.33 -5.43 0.61
CA ASP A 37 12.70 -6.20 -0.47
C ASP A 37 13.71 -7.10 -1.22
N ARG A 38 14.89 -6.57 -1.52
CA ARG A 38 15.93 -7.27 -2.29
C ARG A 38 16.80 -8.20 -1.44
N ALA A 39 16.67 -8.17 -0.13
CA ALA A 39 17.49 -8.96 0.79
C ALA A 39 17.43 -10.46 0.46
N ALA A 40 18.55 -11.15 0.71
CA ALA A 40 18.71 -12.58 0.44
C ALA A 40 18.29 -13.02 -0.98
N GLY A 41 18.56 -12.18 -1.98
CA GLY A 41 18.24 -12.45 -3.39
C GLY A 41 16.75 -12.26 -3.73
N GLY A 42 16.09 -11.28 -3.12
CA GLY A 42 14.66 -11.00 -3.34
C GLY A 42 13.71 -11.85 -2.49
N LYS A 43 14.22 -12.45 -1.40
CA LYS A 43 13.41 -13.22 -0.44
C LYS A 43 12.88 -12.38 0.72
N GLY A 44 13.30 -11.13 0.80
CA GLY A 44 12.83 -10.21 1.82
C GLY A 44 11.34 -9.91 1.70
N CYS A 45 10.76 -9.43 2.79
CA CYS A 45 9.37 -9.00 2.83
C CYS A 45 9.33 -7.55 3.33
N ALA A 46 9.23 -6.60 2.40
CA ALA A 46 9.01 -5.20 2.73
C ALA A 46 7.51 -4.88 2.66
N ILE A 47 7.02 -4.09 3.61
CA ILE A 47 5.69 -3.47 3.54
C ILE A 47 5.82 -1.96 3.66
N VAL A 48 5.03 -1.24 2.87
CA VAL A 48 4.91 0.22 2.96
C VAL A 48 3.79 0.53 3.94
N HIS A 49 4.07 1.36 4.94
CA HIS A 49 3.11 1.74 5.96
C HIS A 49 3.10 3.27 6.15
N SER A 50 1.92 3.84 6.40
CA SER A 50 1.79 5.29 6.61
C SER A 50 1.96 5.71 8.06
N ASP A 51 1.51 4.88 9.02
CA ASP A 51 1.34 5.22 10.45
C ASP A 51 0.61 6.57 10.68
N SER A 52 -0.23 6.96 9.72
CA SER A 52 -1.00 8.21 9.68
C SER A 52 -2.44 7.95 9.23
N PRO A 53 -3.46 8.51 9.92
CA PRO A 53 -4.86 8.36 9.55
C PRO A 53 -5.23 9.04 8.23
N GLU A 54 -4.45 10.02 7.79
CA GLU A 54 -4.59 10.66 6.48
C GLU A 54 -3.82 9.89 5.39
N GLY A 55 -2.56 9.54 5.67
CA GLY A 55 -1.67 8.87 4.71
C GLY A 55 -2.12 7.47 4.34
N ILE A 56 -2.82 6.76 5.24
CA ILE A 56 -3.31 5.39 5.01
C ILE A 56 -4.24 5.30 3.80
N GLN A 57 -4.91 6.40 3.44
CA GLN A 57 -5.82 6.46 2.28
C GLN A 57 -5.09 6.55 0.94
N ARG A 58 -3.76 6.71 0.94
CA ARG A 58 -2.93 6.97 -0.26
C ARG A 58 -1.72 6.05 -0.33
N MET A 59 -1.84 4.81 0.16
CA MET A 59 -0.72 3.87 0.21
C MET A 59 -0.14 3.52 -1.16
N ASN A 60 -0.95 3.58 -2.21
CA ASN A 60 -0.50 3.50 -3.61
C ASN A 60 0.52 4.60 -3.95
N GLN A 61 0.32 5.83 -3.46
CA GLN A 61 1.27 6.93 -3.69
C GLN A 61 2.56 6.70 -2.89
N GLU A 62 2.47 6.24 -1.64
CA GLU A 62 3.65 5.90 -0.83
C GLU A 62 4.50 4.80 -1.49
N ALA A 63 3.88 3.73 -1.98
CA ALA A 63 4.58 2.72 -2.76
C ALA A 63 5.15 3.28 -4.08
N GLY A 64 4.45 4.22 -4.72
CA GLY A 64 4.93 4.94 -5.90
C GLY A 64 6.19 5.77 -5.64
N LYS A 65 6.33 6.37 -4.46
CA LYS A 65 7.56 7.09 -4.07
C LYS A 65 8.78 6.15 -4.07
N VAL A 66 8.61 4.91 -3.60
CA VAL A 66 9.68 3.90 -3.59
C VAL A 66 10.14 3.55 -5.02
N ILE A 67 9.21 3.43 -5.98
CA ILE A 67 9.56 3.27 -7.41
C ILE A 67 10.40 4.46 -7.87
N GLY A 68 10.00 5.68 -7.50
CA GLY A 68 10.74 6.90 -7.79
C GLY A 68 12.16 6.90 -7.22
N VAL A 69 12.32 6.48 -5.95
CA VAL A 69 13.64 6.32 -5.31
C VAL A 69 14.47 5.28 -6.04
N GLY A 70 13.89 4.12 -6.36
CA GLY A 70 14.56 3.05 -7.12
C GLY A 70 15.18 3.57 -8.41
N ARG A 71 14.41 4.31 -9.21
CA ARG A 71 14.90 4.93 -10.45
C ARG A 71 16.09 5.88 -10.22
N ARG A 72 16.05 6.69 -9.15
CA ARG A 72 17.16 7.62 -8.82
C ARG A 72 18.45 6.89 -8.52
N VAL A 73 18.36 5.71 -7.91
CA VAL A 73 19.53 4.87 -7.54
C VAL A 73 19.84 3.77 -8.56
N GLY A 74 19.20 3.81 -9.74
CA GLY A 74 19.45 2.84 -10.82
C GLY A 74 18.89 1.44 -10.57
N ILE A 75 17.90 1.31 -9.69
CA ILE A 75 17.17 0.07 -9.41
C ILE A 75 15.79 0.15 -10.06
N GLU A 76 15.59 -0.63 -11.12
CA GLU A 76 14.29 -0.76 -11.76
C GLU A 76 13.37 -1.66 -10.93
N ILE A 77 12.15 -1.18 -10.68
CA ILE A 77 11.09 -1.90 -9.99
C ILE A 77 9.84 -1.87 -10.87
N THR A 78 9.29 -3.04 -11.14
CA THR A 78 8.05 -3.16 -11.90
C THR A 78 6.86 -2.75 -11.03
N PRO A 79 5.84 -2.06 -11.57
CA PRO A 79 4.61 -1.74 -10.84
C PRO A 79 3.94 -2.97 -10.19
N GLU A 80 3.98 -4.11 -10.88
CA GLU A 80 3.41 -5.38 -10.42
C GLU A 80 4.13 -5.94 -9.19
N HIS A 81 5.42 -5.64 -9.03
CA HIS A 81 6.17 -6.00 -7.83
C HIS A 81 5.89 -5.01 -6.70
N ALA A 82 5.91 -3.71 -7.00
CA ALA A 82 5.69 -2.65 -6.02
C ALA A 82 4.31 -2.72 -5.35
N VAL A 83 3.26 -3.15 -6.06
CA VAL A 83 1.91 -3.26 -5.49
C VAL A 83 1.84 -4.27 -4.34
N ARG A 84 2.76 -5.25 -4.31
CA ARG A 84 2.82 -6.26 -3.24
C ARG A 84 3.13 -5.65 -1.89
N TRP A 85 3.90 -4.56 -1.84
CA TRP A 85 4.27 -3.88 -0.60
C TRP A 85 3.08 -3.32 0.19
N ILE A 86 1.94 -3.11 -0.49
CA ILE A 86 0.70 -2.60 0.09
C ILE A 86 -0.46 -3.59 -0.02
N THR A 87 -0.21 -4.82 -0.48
CA THR A 87 -1.23 -5.87 -0.65
C THR A 87 -0.74 -7.20 -0.08
N GLY A 88 -0.23 -8.12 -0.89
CA GLY A 88 0.14 -9.46 -0.46
C GLY A 88 1.21 -9.50 0.65
N ASN A 89 2.21 -8.62 0.62
CA ASN A 89 3.20 -8.57 1.70
C ASN A 89 2.57 -8.02 2.99
N ALA A 90 1.64 -7.07 2.90
CA ALA A 90 0.93 -6.55 4.06
C ALA A 90 0.06 -7.65 4.70
N ALA A 91 -0.70 -8.40 3.89
CA ALA A 91 -1.49 -9.54 4.37
C ALA A 91 -0.60 -10.61 5.04
N ARG A 92 0.55 -10.92 4.44
CA ARG A 92 1.53 -11.86 5.02
C ARG A 92 2.09 -11.35 6.35
N ALA A 93 2.37 -10.06 6.46
CA ALA A 93 2.94 -9.46 7.66
C ALA A 93 2.00 -9.60 8.89
N ILE A 94 0.69 -9.62 8.67
CA ILE A 94 -0.32 -9.81 9.72
C ILE A 94 -0.93 -11.22 9.75
N GLY A 95 -0.43 -12.15 8.93
CA GLY A 95 -0.79 -13.57 8.96
C GLY A 95 -2.17 -13.92 8.40
N ILE A 96 -2.67 -13.15 7.43
CA ILE A 96 -3.96 -13.41 6.75
C ILE A 96 -3.81 -13.49 5.22
N ASP A 97 -2.62 -13.83 4.73
CA ASP A 97 -2.34 -13.98 3.30
C ASP A 97 -3.05 -15.17 2.65
N ASP A 98 -3.59 -16.10 3.45
CA ASP A 98 -4.52 -17.14 2.99
C ASP A 98 -5.93 -16.60 2.70
N GLN A 99 -6.29 -15.45 3.27
CA GLN A 99 -7.60 -14.82 3.15
C GLN A 99 -7.61 -13.64 2.17
N VAL A 100 -6.56 -12.81 2.12
CA VAL A 100 -6.55 -11.54 1.35
C VAL A 100 -5.17 -11.19 0.77
N GLY A 101 -5.12 -10.08 0.02
CA GLY A 101 -3.88 -9.46 -0.44
C GLY A 101 -3.44 -9.90 -1.84
N THR A 102 -4.05 -10.95 -2.41
CA THR A 102 -3.86 -11.35 -3.82
C THR A 102 -5.18 -11.73 -4.48
N LEU A 103 -5.23 -11.62 -5.81
CA LEU A 103 -6.39 -11.99 -6.61
C LEU A 103 -6.34 -13.49 -6.96
N GLU A 104 -6.82 -14.33 -6.05
CA GLU A 104 -6.84 -15.78 -6.17
C GLU A 104 -8.22 -16.35 -5.79
N ARG A 105 -8.61 -17.48 -6.40
CA ARG A 105 -9.88 -18.14 -6.04
C ARG A 105 -9.83 -18.60 -4.59
N GLY A 106 -10.91 -18.38 -3.85
CA GLY A 106 -11.04 -18.78 -2.44
C GLY A 106 -10.65 -17.69 -1.44
N LYS A 107 -10.00 -16.61 -1.89
CA LYS A 107 -9.72 -15.43 -1.06
C LYS A 107 -10.90 -14.46 -1.04
N MET A 108 -10.94 -13.58 -0.04
CA MET A 108 -11.94 -12.52 0.07
C MET A 108 -11.81 -11.58 -1.13
N ALA A 109 -12.96 -11.15 -1.67
CA ALA A 109 -13.01 -10.29 -2.85
C ALA A 109 -12.84 -8.80 -2.48
N ASP A 110 -11.72 -8.50 -1.81
CA ASP A 110 -11.28 -7.16 -1.47
C ASP A 110 -10.51 -6.57 -2.65
N VAL A 111 -11.19 -5.78 -3.48
CA VAL A 111 -10.68 -5.35 -4.78
C VAL A 111 -10.89 -3.86 -4.96
N VAL A 112 -9.87 -3.17 -5.47
CA VAL A 112 -9.98 -1.80 -5.94
C VAL A 112 -9.74 -1.76 -7.44
N LEU A 113 -10.73 -1.29 -8.20
CA LEU A 113 -10.55 -0.96 -9.60
C LEU A 113 -10.12 0.49 -9.71
N TRP A 114 -9.02 0.74 -10.42
CA TRP A 114 -8.50 2.08 -10.67
C TRP A 114 -8.75 2.47 -12.13
N ASN A 115 -9.03 3.76 -12.35
CA ASN A 115 -9.25 4.29 -13.70
C ASN A 115 -7.99 4.36 -14.58
N GLN A 116 -6.81 4.18 -13.98
CA GLN A 116 -5.50 4.12 -14.64
C GLN A 116 -4.49 3.46 -13.69
N ASN A 117 -3.20 3.49 -14.04
CA ASN A 117 -2.15 2.96 -13.17
C ASN A 117 -2.26 3.56 -11.75
N PRO A 118 -2.40 2.74 -10.69
CA PRO A 118 -2.61 3.21 -9.32
C PRO A 118 -1.45 4.04 -8.77
N PHE A 119 -0.24 3.93 -9.31
CA PHE A 119 0.92 4.73 -8.89
C PHE A 119 0.94 6.14 -9.46
N SER A 120 0.02 6.48 -10.38
CA SER A 120 -0.16 7.85 -10.85
C SER A 120 -0.80 8.72 -9.75
N VAL A 121 -0.30 9.94 -9.56
CA VAL A 121 -0.94 10.93 -8.67
C VAL A 121 -2.34 11.36 -9.16
N TYR A 122 -2.66 11.10 -10.42
CA TYR A 122 -3.98 11.34 -11.00
C TYR A 122 -4.91 10.12 -10.90
N ALA A 123 -4.42 8.99 -10.39
CA ALA A 123 -5.22 7.77 -10.25
C ALA A 123 -6.37 8.00 -9.28
N LYS A 124 -7.54 7.51 -9.67
CA LYS A 124 -8.76 7.56 -8.86
C LYS A 124 -9.32 6.14 -8.78
N ALA A 125 -9.65 5.70 -7.57
CA ALA A 125 -10.45 4.51 -7.38
C ALA A 125 -11.78 4.72 -8.12
N GLU A 126 -12.12 3.80 -9.02
CA GLU A 126 -13.36 3.78 -9.78
C GLU A 126 -14.41 2.97 -9.00
N LYS A 127 -14.04 1.78 -8.53
CA LYS A 127 -14.89 0.90 -7.72
C LYS A 127 -14.09 0.23 -6.61
N VAL A 128 -14.73 0.00 -5.47
CA VAL A 128 -14.16 -0.75 -4.34
C VAL A 128 -15.14 -1.82 -3.91
N TRP A 129 -14.64 -3.05 -3.82
CA TRP A 129 -15.34 -4.18 -3.22
C TRP A 129 -14.68 -4.55 -1.91
N ILE A 130 -15.49 -4.84 -0.90
CA ILE A 130 -15.07 -5.38 0.39
C ILE A 130 -15.88 -6.66 0.61
N ASP A 131 -15.21 -7.79 0.83
CA ASP A 131 -15.84 -9.11 0.90
C ASP A 131 -16.76 -9.43 -0.29
N GLY A 132 -16.45 -8.86 -1.47
CA GLY A 132 -17.25 -9.00 -2.69
C GLY A 132 -18.49 -8.12 -2.78
N ALA A 133 -18.87 -7.40 -1.73
CA ALA A 133 -19.90 -6.37 -1.79
C ALA A 133 -19.34 -5.09 -2.42
N LEU A 134 -20.06 -4.51 -3.39
CA LEU A 134 -19.68 -3.22 -3.97
C LEU A 134 -19.95 -2.11 -2.94
N MET A 135 -18.88 -1.56 -2.36
CA MET A 135 -18.94 -0.55 -1.29
C MET A 135 -18.71 0.87 -1.79
N PHE A 136 -18.09 1.03 -2.97
CA PHE A 136 -17.86 2.31 -3.60
C PHE A 136 -17.99 2.21 -5.11
N ASP A 137 -18.72 3.15 -5.71
CA ASP A 137 -18.70 3.38 -7.16
C ASP A 137 -18.64 4.90 -7.44
N ARG A 138 -17.62 5.33 -8.18
CA ARG A 138 -17.41 6.73 -8.54
C ARG A 138 -18.52 7.31 -9.42
N ASN A 139 -19.32 6.47 -10.09
CA ASN A 139 -20.42 6.90 -10.94
C ASN A 139 -21.79 6.72 -10.30
N ASP A 140 -21.86 6.23 -9.06
CA ASP A 140 -23.11 6.08 -8.30
C ASP A 140 -23.06 6.93 -7.02
N PRO A 141 -23.78 8.07 -6.96
CA PRO A 141 -23.83 8.90 -5.77
C PRO A 141 -24.32 8.18 -4.51
N ALA A 142 -25.15 7.13 -4.62
CA ALA A 142 -25.66 6.38 -3.47
C ALA A 142 -24.57 5.51 -2.80
N LEU A 143 -23.48 5.22 -3.51
CA LEU A 143 -22.34 4.43 -3.03
C LEU A 143 -21.10 5.29 -2.78
N GLN A 144 -21.24 6.62 -2.74
CA GLN A 144 -20.15 7.53 -2.39
C GLN A 144 -20.20 7.89 -0.91
N PRO A 145 -19.05 7.97 -0.21
CA PRO A 145 -19.02 8.43 1.16
C PRO A 145 -19.62 9.83 1.24
N VAL A 146 -20.65 9.99 2.05
CA VAL A 146 -21.21 11.31 2.36
C VAL A 146 -20.26 11.97 3.35
N SER A 147 -19.64 13.08 2.95
CA SER A 147 -18.83 13.87 3.87
C SER A 147 -19.73 14.41 4.98
N ASP A 148 -19.28 14.32 6.23
CA ASP A 148 -20.08 14.68 7.41
C ASP A 148 -20.40 16.18 7.56
N PHE A 149 -19.98 17.03 6.62
CA PHE A 149 -20.32 18.47 6.64
C PHE A 149 -21.82 18.74 6.51
N THR A 150 -22.62 17.75 6.12
CA THR A 150 -24.07 17.84 5.97
C THR A 150 -24.85 17.00 6.98
N LEU A 151 -24.21 16.41 7.99
CA LEU A 151 -24.91 15.62 9.01
C LEU A 151 -25.95 16.50 9.75
N GLY A 152 -27.23 16.29 9.47
CA GLY A 152 -28.35 17.07 10.02
C GLY A 152 -28.92 18.17 9.11
N GLN A 153 -28.47 18.29 7.86
CA GLN A 153 -29.08 19.16 6.84
C GLN A 153 -29.92 18.30 5.88
N GLU A 154 -31.15 18.70 5.55
CA GLU A 154 -31.91 18.03 4.49
C GLU A 154 -31.25 18.27 3.13
N PRO A 155 -31.28 17.28 2.20
CA PRO A 155 -30.80 17.48 0.84
C PRO A 155 -31.58 18.62 0.16
N LEU A 156 -30.86 19.56 -0.45
CA LEU A 156 -31.44 20.62 -1.31
C LEU A 156 -32.01 20.04 -2.61
#